data_AF-A0A2G2W5H4-F1
#
_entry.id   AF-A0A2G2W5H4-F1
#
_cell.length_a   1.000
_cell.length_b   1.000
_cell.length_c   1.000
_cell.angle_alpha   90.00
_cell.angle_beta   90.00
_cell.angle_gamma   90.00
#
_symmetry.space_group_name_H-M   'P 1'
#
loop_
_entity.id
_entity.type
_entity.pdbx_description
1 polymer ?
#
loop_
_entity_poly.entity_id
_entity_poly.type
_entity_poly.pdbx_seq_one_letter_code
_entity_poly.pdbx_strand_id
1 'polypeptide(L)'
;MAAEAATLRSYDFYLDWFTSPLIFGDYPVTMKRRVGSRMPTFTIQQSKQVKGAMEFIVSVKDWLDALARDLRDFNIDSGAQIEFK
;
A
#
# COMPACT_ATOMS: atom_id res chain seq x y z
N MET A 1 14.98 -9.12 -11.79
CA MET A 1 14.39 -10.12 -10.86
C MET A 1 14.41 -9.68 -9.39
N ALA A 2 15.57 -9.55 -8.72
CA ALA A 2 15.59 -9.22 -7.28
C ALA A 2 15.10 -7.79 -6.95
N ALA A 3 15.49 -6.80 -7.76
CA ALA A 3 15.06 -5.41 -7.60
C ALA A 3 13.56 -5.24 -7.81
N GLU A 4 13.03 -5.79 -8.91
CA GLU A 4 11.59 -5.81 -9.21
C GLU A 4 10.77 -6.47 -8.09
N ALA A 5 11.20 -7.63 -7.60
CA ALA A 5 10.55 -8.29 -6.47
C ALA A 5 10.64 -7.43 -5.19
N ALA A 6 11.68 -6.62 -5.01
CA ALA A 6 11.77 -5.68 -3.89
C ALA A 6 10.80 -4.51 -4.05
N THR A 7 10.66 -3.98 -5.26
CA THR A 7 9.70 -2.91 -5.59
C THR A 7 8.26 -3.34 -5.35
N LEU A 8 7.88 -4.55 -5.79
CA LEU A 8 6.53 -5.07 -5.54
C LEU A 8 6.25 -5.23 -4.05
N ARG A 9 7.25 -5.66 -3.27
CA ARG A 9 7.12 -5.73 -1.81
C ARG A 9 7.00 -4.37 -1.16
N SER A 10 7.76 -3.37 -1.60
CA SER A 10 7.59 -2.02 -1.06
C SER A 10 6.18 -1.51 -1.34
N TYR A 11 5.63 -1.79 -2.53
CA TYR A 11 4.25 -1.44 -2.87
C TYR A 11 3.23 -2.13 -1.95
N ASP A 12 3.39 -3.45 -1.73
CA ASP A 12 2.55 -4.23 -0.82
C ASP A 12 2.47 -3.60 0.58
N PHE A 13 3.61 -3.10 1.09
CA PHE A 13 3.72 -2.53 2.43
C PHE A 13 3.39 -1.02 2.50
N TYR A 14 3.51 -0.27 1.41
CA TYR A 14 3.22 1.17 1.38
C TYR A 14 1.75 1.47 1.13
N LEU A 15 1.12 0.72 0.21
CA LEU A 15 -0.22 1.03 -0.29
C LEU A 15 -1.17 -0.14 -0.04
N ASP A 16 -0.79 -1.36 -0.45
CA ASP A 16 -1.75 -2.47 -0.42
C ASP A 16 -2.09 -2.97 0.97
N TRP A 17 -1.32 -2.61 2.00
CA TRP A 17 -1.60 -2.97 3.37
C TRP A 17 -2.95 -2.45 3.88
N PHE A 18 -3.45 -1.32 3.35
CA PHE A 18 -4.79 -0.80 3.66
C PHE A 18 -5.75 -0.87 2.47
N THR A 19 -5.28 -0.71 1.23
CA THR A 19 -6.17 -0.76 0.06
C THR A 19 -6.64 -2.20 -0.23
N SER A 20 -5.81 -3.22 0.02
CA SER A 20 -6.19 -4.62 -0.23
C SER A 20 -7.34 -5.08 0.67
N PRO A 21 -7.34 -4.81 1.99
CA PRO A 21 -8.53 -5.02 2.83
C PRO A 21 -9.79 -4.32 2.30
N LEU A 22 -9.65 -3.07 1.82
CA LEU A 22 -10.78 -2.28 1.33
C LEU A 22 -11.35 -2.82 0.01
N ILE A 23 -10.51 -3.36 -0.88
CA ILE A 23 -10.95 -3.86 -2.21
C ILE A 23 -11.35 -5.34 -2.13
N PHE A 24 -10.56 -6.15 -1.43
CA PHE A 24 -10.67 -7.61 -1.45
C PHE A 24 -11.17 -8.21 -0.14
N GLY A 25 -11.12 -7.46 0.97
CA GLY A 25 -11.54 -7.93 2.28
C GLY A 25 -10.45 -8.64 3.09
N ASP A 26 -9.19 -8.61 2.64
CA ASP A 26 -8.06 -9.26 3.33
C ASP A 26 -6.73 -8.57 2.99
N TYR A 27 -5.69 -8.83 3.78
CA TYR A 27 -4.35 -8.30 3.57
C TYR A 27 -3.60 -9.00 2.43
N PRO A 28 -2.59 -8.35 1.81
CA PRO A 28 -1.74 -8.97 0.78
C PRO A 28 -1.04 -10.23 1.29
N VAL A 29 -0.97 -11.27 0.44
CA VAL A 29 -0.32 -12.54 0.79
C VAL A 29 1.15 -12.34 1.18
N THR A 30 1.85 -11.43 0.52
CA THR A 30 3.24 -11.08 0.83
C THR A 30 3.40 -10.59 2.27
N MET A 31 2.49 -9.72 2.73
CA MET A 31 2.51 -9.19 4.09
C MET A 31 2.19 -10.27 5.10
N LYS A 32 1.11 -11.04 4.89
CA LYS A 32 0.75 -12.15 5.78
C LYS A 32 1.91 -13.12 5.99
N ARG A 33 2.64 -13.46 4.92
CA ARG A 33 3.82 -14.34 4.98
C ARG A 33 5.01 -13.72 5.73
N ARG A 34 5.24 -12.41 5.63
CA ARG A 34 6.43 -11.74 6.20
C ARG A 34 6.23 -11.22 7.61
N VAL A 35 5.03 -10.69 7.89
CA VAL A 35 4.66 -10.19 9.21
C VAL A 35 4.32 -11.36 10.13
N GLY A 36 3.70 -12.41 9.59
CA GLY A 36 3.37 -13.63 10.30
C GLY A 36 2.36 -13.39 11.42
N SER A 37 2.63 -13.96 12.58
CA SER A 37 1.74 -13.91 13.76
C SER A 37 1.44 -12.52 14.30
N ARG A 38 2.24 -11.50 13.94
CA ARG A 38 1.99 -10.11 14.32
C ARG A 38 0.86 -9.46 13.50
N MET A 39 0.46 -10.08 12.39
CA MET A 39 -0.61 -9.56 11.54
C MET A 39 -1.96 -10.07 12.05
N PRO A 40 -2.91 -9.19 12.41
CA PRO A 40 -4.24 -9.63 12.78
C PRO A 40 -4.93 -10.29 11.58
N THR A 41 -5.75 -11.30 11.86
CA THR A 41 -6.54 -11.98 10.83
C THR A 41 -8.00 -11.52 10.93
N PHE A 42 -8.59 -11.17 9.80
CA PHE A 42 -10.01 -10.87 9.77
C PHE A 42 -10.84 -12.14 9.93
N THR A 43 -11.87 -12.07 10.76
CA THR A 43 -12.97 -13.03 10.69
C THR A 43 -13.74 -12.86 9.38
N ILE A 44 -14.55 -13.85 9.01
CA ILE A 44 -15.40 -13.77 7.81
C ILE A 44 -16.31 -12.53 7.87
N GLN A 45 -16.82 -12.19 9.06
CA GLN A 45 -17.69 -11.02 9.23
C GLN A 45 -16.91 -9.72 9.05
N GLN A 46 -15.73 -9.59 9.64
CA GLN A 46 -14.88 -8.41 9.48
C GLN A 46 -14.44 -8.21 8.04
N SER A 47 -14.04 -9.29 7.35
CA SER A 47 -13.66 -9.27 5.94
C SER A 47 -14.78 -8.71 5.07
N LYS A 48 -16.03 -9.12 5.32
CA LYS A 48 -17.22 -8.58 4.63
C LYS A 48 -17.49 -7.11 4.96
N GLN A 49 -17.19 -6.67 6.17
CA GLN A 49 -17.42 -5.28 6.59
C GLN A 49 -16.40 -4.31 5.99
N VAL A 50 -15.13 -4.70 5.91
CA VAL A 50 -14.07 -3.83 5.37
C VAL A 50 -14.09 -3.78 3.84
N LYS A 51 -14.54 -4.87 3.19
CA LYS A 51 -14.64 -4.93 1.74
C LYS A 51 -15.69 -3.94 1.22
N GLY A 52 -15.27 -3.04 0.33
CA GLY A 52 -16.11 -2.00 -0.25
C GLY A 52 -16.39 -0.84 0.70
N ALA A 53 -15.72 -0.75 1.85
CA ALA A 53 -15.89 0.36 2.80
C ALA A 53 -15.21 1.66 2.37
N MET A 54 -14.57 1.67 1.19
CA MET A 54 -13.89 2.85 0.64
C MET A 54 -14.82 3.59 -0.32
N GLU A 55 -15.07 4.86 -0.03
CA GLU A 55 -15.93 5.74 -0.84
C GLU A 55 -15.13 6.65 -1.81
N PHE A 56 -13.80 6.63 -1.75
CA PHE A 56 -12.88 7.48 -2.54
C PHE A 56 -11.85 6.63 -3.30
N ILE A 57 -11.26 7.20 -4.35
CA ILE A 57 -10.23 6.55 -5.18
C ILE A 57 -8.86 7.06 -4.75
N VAL A 58 -7.92 6.13 -4.52
CA VAL A 58 -6.50 6.45 -4.32
C VAL A 58 -5.79 6.39 -5.67
N SER A 59 -5.19 7.50 -6.09
CA SER A 59 -4.36 7.58 -7.29
C SER A 59 -2.90 7.81 -6.91
N VAL A 60 -2.00 7.08 -7.54
CA VAL A 60 -0.55 7.26 -7.38
C VAL A 60 0.01 7.74 -8.71
N LYS A 61 0.77 8.84 -8.67
CA LYS A 61 1.43 9.41 -9.85
C LYS A 61 2.93 9.46 -9.63
N ASP A 62 3.69 9.20 -10.69
CA ASP A 62 5.12 9.47 -10.70
C ASP A 62 5.36 10.97 -10.54
N TRP A 63 6.28 11.32 -9.64
CA TRP A 63 6.63 12.69 -9.30
C TRP A 63 8.13 12.92 -9.47
N LEU A 64 8.61 12.89 -10.71
CA LEU A 64 10.03 13.03 -11.02
C LEU A 64 10.61 14.38 -10.60
N ASP A 65 9.81 15.45 -10.62
CA ASP A 65 10.23 16.78 -10.17
C ASP A 65 10.57 16.84 -8.67
N ALA A 66 10.11 15.87 -7.87
CA ALA A 66 10.52 15.72 -6.48
C ALA A 66 12.03 15.51 -6.34
N LEU A 67 12.63 14.77 -7.28
CA LEU A 67 14.06 14.42 -7.25
C LEU A 67 14.98 15.60 -7.52
N ALA A 68 14.45 16.69 -8.09
CA ALA A 68 15.20 17.92 -8.35
C ALA A 68 15.19 18.90 -7.15
N ARG A 69 14.49 18.58 -6.06
CA ARG A 69 14.38 19.45 -4.88
C ARG A 69 15.47 19.12 -3.85
N ASP A 70 16.04 20.16 -3.24
CA ASP A 70 17.04 20.01 -2.16
C ASP A 70 16.43 19.57 -0.82
N LEU A 71 15.11 19.63 -0.66
CA LEU A 71 14.43 19.20 0.56
C LEU A 71 14.33 17.67 0.60
N ARG A 72 15.11 17.05 1.49
CA ARG A 72 15.08 15.60 1.75
C ARG A 72 14.00 15.27 2.78
N ASP A 73 12.84 14.84 2.28
CA ASP A 73 11.76 14.24 3.06
C ASP A 73 11.50 12.85 2.48
N PHE A 74 11.19 11.88 3.34
CA PHE A 74 10.83 10.52 2.93
C PHE A 74 9.77 10.49 1.81
N ASN A 75 8.74 11.35 1.90
CA ASN A 75 7.66 11.42 0.93
C ASN A 75 8.15 11.98 -0.43
N ILE A 76 9.08 12.93 -0.43
CA ILE A 76 9.67 13.52 -1.64
C ILE A 76 10.66 12.53 -2.27
N ASP A 77 11.50 11.91 -1.44
CA ASP A 77 12.48 10.90 -1.84
C ASP A 77 11.81 9.65 -2.43
N SER A 78 10.53 9.39 -2.10
CA SER A 78 9.74 8.32 -2.71
C SER A 78 9.47 8.52 -4.20
N GLY A 79 9.54 9.76 -4.69
CA GLY A 79 9.25 10.11 -6.08
C GLY A 79 7.81 9.82 -6.51
N ALA A 80 6.88 9.63 -5.56
CA ALA A 80 5.49 9.31 -5.82
C ALA A 80 4.56 10.33 -5.14
N GLN A 81 3.50 10.74 -5.84
CA GLN A 81 2.45 11.59 -5.32
C GLN A 81 1.16 10.77 -5.14
N ILE A 82 0.66 10.71 -3.92
CA ILE A 82 -0.60 10.04 -3.58
C ILE A 82 -1.72 11.07 -3.51
N GLU A 83 -2.77 10.87 -4.29
CA GLU A 83 -3.97 11.70 -4.30
C GLU A 83 -5.19 10.86 -3.88
N PHE A 84 -6.01 11.43 -3.01
CA PHE A 84 -7.31 10.89 -2.62
C PHE A 84 -8.39 11.70 -3.35
N LYS A 85 -9.29 11.02 -4.08
CA LYS A 85 -10.34 11.65 -4.88
C LYS A 85 -11.72 11.10 -4.53
#